data_AF-A0A202DN31-F1
#
_entry.id   AF-A0A202DN31-F1
#
_cell.length_a   1.000
_cell.length_b   1.000
_cell.length_c   1.000
_cell.angle_alpha   90.00
_cell.angle_beta   90.00
_cell.angle_gamma   90.00
#
_symmetry.space_group_name_H-M   'P 1'
#
loop_
_entity.id
_entity.type
_entity.pdbx_description
1 polymer ?
#
loop_
_entity_poly.entity_id
_entity_poly.type
_entity_poly.pdbx_seq_one_letter_code
_entity_poly.pdbx_strand_id
1 'polypeptide(L)'
;MPETTVLLCRCATHTCLDQADVCALHQALEPLDDIDLRVVDDLCGLAEKKRLEKTGIGKHDHVVACFPRAVRWLLNDSSENSDQQHTQFHNLRENSADEILLKLKLPLPASTGIPPGSDTGDDRPPEWPPWYPVIDYDRCTHCGQCLSFCLFNVFDKDEQNDVVVAAPRNCKDNCPACARICPEVAIMFPKTDSAPINGDEIQDELLEREKALIALQQSSGANLHAFLSNRNRNAGKGLLKPEARKRIFGDR
;
A
#
# COMPACT_ATOMS: atom_id res chain seq x y z
N MET A 1 23.32 -4.15 21.52
CA MET A 1 22.68 -4.41 20.21
C MET A 1 21.20 -4.36 20.52
N PRO A 2 20.39 -3.52 19.85
CA PRO A 2 18.97 -3.43 20.15
C PRO A 2 18.33 -4.80 19.98
N GLU A 3 17.49 -5.20 20.93
CA GLU A 3 16.83 -6.51 20.94
C GLU A 3 15.58 -6.52 20.06
N THR A 4 15.03 -5.35 19.72
CA THR A 4 13.78 -5.22 18.96
C THR A 4 13.88 -4.09 17.94
N THR A 5 13.37 -4.33 16.74
CA THR A 5 13.32 -3.36 15.63
C THR A 5 11.88 -2.92 15.36
N VAL A 6 11.64 -1.62 15.34
CA VAL A 6 10.30 -1.04 15.11
C VAL A 6 10.32 -0.09 13.92
N LEU A 7 9.46 -0.33 12.94
CA LEU A 7 9.20 0.61 11.84
C LEU A 7 7.91 1.38 12.10
N LEU A 8 7.99 2.70 12.20
CA LEU A 8 6.85 3.59 12.39
C LEU A 8 6.60 4.43 11.13
N CYS A 9 5.41 4.30 10.55
CA CYS A 9 4.94 5.14 9.45
C CYS A 9 4.19 6.36 9.99
N ARG A 10 4.57 7.58 9.57
CA ARG A 10 3.87 8.83 9.95
C ARG A 10 2.62 9.12 9.11
N CYS A 11 2.57 8.58 7.90
CA CYS A 11 1.57 8.92 6.87
C CYS A 11 1.50 10.44 6.62
N ALA A 12 2.66 11.09 6.48
CA ALA A 12 2.77 12.54 6.41
C ALA A 12 1.99 13.16 5.24
N THR A 13 1.87 12.44 4.11
CA THR A 13 1.21 13.01 2.91
C THR A 13 -0.31 12.97 2.94
N HIS A 14 -0.93 11.89 3.45
CA HIS A 14 -2.39 11.72 3.39
C HIS A 14 -3.06 11.74 4.76
N THR A 15 -2.27 11.75 5.83
CA THR A 15 -2.74 11.87 7.22
C THR A 15 -3.85 10.86 7.54
N CYS A 16 -3.72 9.62 7.06
CA CYS A 16 -4.67 8.55 7.37
C CYS A 16 -4.52 8.00 8.80
N LEU A 17 -3.45 8.40 9.49
CA LEU A 17 -3.12 8.03 10.87
C LEU A 17 -3.30 9.26 11.76
N ASP A 18 -3.78 9.06 12.98
CA ASP A 18 -3.87 10.14 13.97
C ASP A 18 -2.46 10.64 14.31
N GLN A 19 -2.21 11.92 14.06
CA GLN A 19 -0.88 12.50 14.24
C GLN A 19 -0.52 12.67 15.73
N ALA A 20 -1.50 12.73 16.63
CA ALA A 20 -1.25 12.71 18.07
C ALA A 20 -0.71 11.34 18.51
N ASP A 21 -1.33 10.25 18.02
CA ASP A 21 -0.86 8.89 18.33
C ASP A 21 0.50 8.58 17.70
N VAL A 22 0.73 9.01 16.45
CA VAL A 22 2.06 8.90 15.80
C VAL A 22 3.13 9.60 16.63
N CYS A 23 2.84 10.83 17.08
CA CYS A 23 3.78 11.62 17.89
C CYS A 23 4.03 10.96 19.26
N ALA A 24 2.98 10.47 19.93
CA ALA A 24 3.09 9.78 21.20
C ALA A 24 3.93 8.50 21.09
N LEU A 25 3.74 7.70 20.05
CA LEU A 25 4.55 6.51 19.79
C LEU A 25 6.01 6.85 19.54
N HIS A 26 6.28 7.88 18.73
CA HIS A 26 7.65 8.33 18.48
C HIS A 26 8.35 8.71 19.79
N GLN A 27 7.71 9.55 20.60
CA GLN A 27 8.26 10.03 21.88
C GLN A 27 8.45 8.92 22.90
N ALA A 28 7.58 7.90 22.89
CA ALA A 28 7.70 6.76 23.80
C ALA A 28 8.82 5.80 23.39
N LEU A 29 9.06 5.63 22.09
CA LEU A 29 10.00 4.64 21.55
C LEU A 29 11.43 5.19 21.35
N GLU A 30 11.58 6.45 20.96
CA GLU A 30 12.88 7.08 20.66
C GLU A 30 13.90 7.01 21.82
N PRO A 31 13.52 7.17 23.10
CA PRO A 31 14.48 7.13 24.22
C PRO A 31 14.92 5.73 24.64
N LEU A 32 14.34 4.66 24.08
CA LEU A 32 14.58 3.29 24.52
C LEU A 32 15.80 2.69 23.83
N ASP A 33 16.89 2.50 24.58
CA ASP A 33 18.17 1.96 24.06
C ASP A 33 18.06 0.55 23.47
N ASP A 34 17.07 -0.24 23.90
CA ASP A 34 16.84 -1.62 23.43
C ASP A 34 16.03 -1.70 22.12
N ILE A 35 15.54 -0.56 21.61
CA ILE A 35 14.73 -0.46 20.40
C ILE A 35 15.49 0.26 19.28
N ASP A 36 15.61 -0.38 18.13
CA ASP A 36 15.99 0.29 16.88
C ASP A 36 14.72 0.86 16.22
N LEU A 37 14.40 2.11 16.54
CA LEU A 37 13.26 2.83 15.97
C LEU A 37 13.62 3.42 14.61
N ARG A 38 12.90 3.01 13.56
CA ARG A 38 12.97 3.60 12.23
C ARG A 38 11.67 4.31 11.89
N VAL A 39 11.77 5.59 11.55
CA VAL A 39 10.61 6.44 11.27
C VAL A 39 10.60 6.83 9.80
N VAL A 40 9.44 6.71 9.15
CA VAL A 40 9.26 7.06 7.74
C VAL A 40 8.02 7.91 7.53
N ASP A 41 8.09 8.86 6.60
CA ASP A 41 6.95 9.71 6.26
C ASP A 41 5.79 8.93 5.63
N ASP A 42 6.08 8.22 4.54
CA ASP A 42 5.09 7.48 3.79
C ASP A 42 5.64 6.11 3.41
N LEU A 43 5.28 5.10 4.19
CA LEU A 43 5.71 3.72 3.93
C LEU A 43 5.31 3.26 2.52
N CYS A 44 4.10 3.63 2.08
CA CYS A 44 3.63 3.40 0.72
C CYS A 44 4.49 4.11 -0.35
N GLY A 45 5.03 5.30 -0.08
CA GLY A 45 5.94 5.99 -1.00
C GLY A 45 7.31 5.33 -1.09
N LEU A 46 7.78 4.75 0.01
CA LEU A 46 9.04 3.99 0.06
C LEU A 46 8.92 2.64 -0.65
N ALA A 47 7.82 1.93 -0.42
CA ALA A 47 7.51 0.65 -1.05
C ALA A 47 7.47 0.76 -2.59
N GLU A 48 6.83 1.81 -3.13
CA GLU A 48 6.74 2.01 -4.59
C GLU A 48 8.12 2.10 -5.25
N LYS A 49 9.07 2.80 -4.62
CA LYS A 49 10.39 3.02 -5.20
C LYS A 49 11.30 1.80 -5.06
N LYS A 50 10.81 0.68 -4.50
CA LYS A 50 11.63 -0.48 -4.08
C LYS A 50 12.86 -0.05 -3.30
N ARG A 51 12.72 1.01 -2.49
CA ARG A 51 13.83 1.63 -1.75
C ARG A 51 14.06 0.97 -0.41
N LEU A 52 13.18 0.07 0.03
CA LEU A 52 13.22 -0.60 1.32
C LEU A 52 14.61 -1.23 1.59
N GLU A 53 15.14 -1.98 0.61
CA GLU A 53 16.48 -2.57 0.68
C GLU A 53 17.60 -1.52 0.86
N LYS A 54 17.50 -0.39 0.16
CA LYS A 54 18.52 0.69 0.18
C LYS A 54 18.41 1.60 1.40
N THR A 55 17.25 1.66 2.04
CA THR A 55 17.02 2.45 3.25
C THR A 55 17.49 1.71 4.51
N GLY A 56 18.00 0.49 4.38
CA GLY A 56 18.28 -0.38 5.52
C GLY A 56 17.01 -0.75 6.28
N ILE A 57 15.84 -0.49 5.71
CA ILE A 57 14.51 -0.84 6.22
C ILE A 57 14.26 -2.30 5.80
N GLY A 58 15.08 -3.18 6.38
CA GLY A 58 14.91 -4.63 6.33
C GLY A 58 14.42 -5.17 7.68
N LYS A 59 14.04 -6.46 7.69
CA LYS A 59 13.53 -7.29 8.81
C LYS A 59 13.17 -6.51 10.08
N HIS A 60 11.88 -6.33 10.28
CA HIS A 60 11.33 -5.68 11.46
C HIS A 60 10.60 -6.71 12.33
N ASP A 61 10.80 -6.63 13.64
CA ASP A 61 9.98 -7.38 14.60
C ASP A 61 8.58 -6.79 14.63
N HIS A 62 8.48 -5.46 14.55
CA HIS A 62 7.22 -4.74 14.57
C HIS A 62 7.13 -3.66 13.49
N VAL A 63 5.97 -3.58 12.83
CA VAL A 63 5.63 -2.51 11.89
C VAL A 63 4.34 -1.83 12.38
N VAL A 64 4.44 -0.55 12.71
CA VAL A 64 3.32 0.29 13.14
C VAL A 64 2.95 1.23 12.00
N ALA A 65 1.81 0.97 11.35
CA ALA A 65 1.40 1.68 10.14
C ALA A 65 -0.11 1.60 9.91
N CYS A 66 -0.53 1.52 8.64
CA CYS A 66 -1.93 1.33 8.24
C CYS A 66 -2.42 -0.11 8.54
N PHE A 67 -3.58 -0.48 8.01
CA PHE A 67 -4.15 -1.82 8.17
C PHE A 67 -3.14 -2.95 7.81
N PRO A 68 -2.95 -3.95 8.69
CA PRO A 68 -1.96 -5.01 8.55
C PRO A 68 -1.96 -5.72 7.20
N ARG A 69 -3.14 -6.06 6.68
CA ARG A 69 -3.29 -6.76 5.40
C ARG A 69 -2.67 -5.96 4.25
N ALA A 70 -2.92 -4.66 4.20
CA ALA A 70 -2.32 -3.75 3.23
C ALA A 70 -0.80 -3.61 3.44
N VAL A 71 -0.37 -3.41 4.68
CA VAL A 71 1.04 -3.16 5.01
C VAL A 71 1.92 -4.38 4.72
N ARG A 72 1.45 -5.59 5.03
CA ARG A 72 2.14 -6.84 4.72
C ARG A 72 2.50 -6.92 3.24
N TRP A 73 1.54 -6.63 2.37
CA TRP A 73 1.74 -6.70 0.93
C TRP A 73 2.46 -5.49 0.33
N LEU A 74 2.43 -4.33 1.00
CA LEU A 74 3.32 -3.20 0.67
C LEU A 74 4.79 -3.54 0.91
N LEU A 75 5.07 -4.33 1.95
CA LEU A 75 6.43 -4.77 2.32
C LEU A 75 6.82 -6.10 1.72
N ASN A 76 5.97 -6.70 0.89
CA ASN A 76 6.29 -7.95 0.24
C ASN A 76 7.30 -7.70 -0.89
N ASP A 77 8.58 -7.92 -0.58
CA ASP A 77 9.59 -8.01 -1.61
C ASP A 77 9.54 -9.42 -2.20
N SER A 78 9.34 -9.50 -3.51
CA SER A 78 9.21 -10.74 -4.27
C SER A 78 10.43 -11.69 -4.18
N SER A 79 11.50 -11.29 -3.51
CA SER A 79 12.77 -12.02 -3.42
C SER A 79 12.88 -12.99 -2.24
N GLU A 80 12.25 -12.79 -1.08
CA GLU A 80 12.37 -13.70 0.08
C GLU A 80 11.09 -13.77 0.95
N ASN A 81 10.17 -14.67 0.58
CA ASN A 81 8.88 -14.90 1.26
C ASN A 81 8.98 -15.46 2.70
N SER A 82 10.15 -15.91 3.18
CA SER A 82 10.25 -16.61 4.48
C SER A 82 10.25 -15.67 5.69
N ASP A 83 10.59 -14.39 5.53
CA ASP A 83 10.91 -13.52 6.66
C ASP A 83 9.70 -12.75 7.22
N GLN A 84 8.61 -12.62 6.47
CA GLN A 84 7.38 -11.96 6.94
C GLN A 84 6.64 -12.76 8.04
N GLN A 85 6.99 -14.04 8.26
CA GLN A 85 6.34 -14.87 9.28
C GLN A 85 6.62 -14.41 10.72
N HIS A 86 7.69 -13.65 10.95
CA HIS A 86 8.07 -13.18 12.28
C HIS A 86 7.70 -11.71 12.56
N THR A 87 7.37 -10.94 11.52
CA THR A 87 6.99 -9.53 11.67
C THR A 87 5.56 -9.39 12.18
N GLN A 88 5.38 -8.61 13.24
CA GLN A 88 4.06 -8.25 13.77
C GLN A 88 3.64 -6.88 13.22
N PHE A 89 2.45 -6.84 12.62
CA PHE A 89 1.88 -5.61 12.06
C PHE A 89 0.84 -5.03 13.01
N HIS A 90 0.97 -3.74 13.35
CA HIS A 90 0.09 -3.03 14.26
C HIS A 90 -0.71 -1.95 13.52
N ASN A 91 -2.04 -2.01 13.64
CA ASN A 91 -2.97 -1.11 12.97
C ASN A 91 -3.12 0.22 13.72
N LEU A 92 -2.42 1.27 13.29
CA LEU A 92 -2.55 2.60 13.90
C LEU A 92 -3.76 3.41 13.36
N ARG A 93 -4.58 2.84 12.46
CA ARG A 93 -5.85 3.49 12.06
C ARG A 93 -6.97 3.28 13.05
N GLU A 94 -6.89 2.22 13.84
CA GLU A 94 -7.97 1.80 14.76
C GLU A 94 -7.48 1.53 16.18
N ASN A 95 -6.18 1.67 16.44
CA ASN A 95 -5.61 1.48 17.77
C ASN A 95 -4.87 2.75 18.17
N SER A 96 -5.04 3.17 19.42
CA SER A 96 -4.31 4.30 19.97
C SER A 96 -2.83 3.98 20.22
N ALA A 97 -2.02 5.00 20.48
CA ALA A 97 -0.63 4.82 20.88
C ALA A 97 -0.49 3.86 22.08
N ASP A 98 -1.32 4.02 23.11
CA ASP A 98 -1.28 3.21 24.33
C ASP A 98 -1.56 1.73 24.05
N GLU A 99 -2.55 1.43 23.20
CA GLU A 99 -2.89 0.06 22.81
C GLU A 99 -1.75 -0.62 22.04
N ILE A 100 -1.04 0.13 21.19
CA ILE A 100 0.12 -0.37 20.46
C ILE A 100 1.31 -0.58 21.40
N LEU A 101 1.60 0.36 22.31
CA LEU A 101 2.68 0.20 23.30
C LEU A 101 2.45 -1.04 24.19
N LEU A 102 1.20 -1.30 24.58
CA LEU A 102 0.83 -2.52 25.30
C LEU A 102 1.10 -3.78 24.47
N LYS A 103 0.79 -3.77 23.17
CA LYS A 103 1.08 -4.90 22.25
C LYS A 103 2.58 -5.12 22.07
N LEU A 104 3.38 -4.05 22.09
CA LEU A 104 4.84 -4.11 22.08
C LEU A 104 5.43 -4.59 23.42
N LYS A 105 4.60 -4.77 24.45
CA LYS A 105 5.00 -5.14 25.82
C LYS A 105 5.97 -4.13 26.46
N LEU A 106 5.83 -2.85 26.10
CA LEU A 106 6.70 -1.78 26.60
C LEU A 106 6.02 -1.02 27.75
N PRO A 107 6.80 -0.39 28.65
CA PRO A 107 6.26 0.45 29.70
C PRO A 107 5.51 1.64 29.07
N LEU A 108 4.30 1.92 29.55
CA LEU A 108 3.58 3.14 29.16
C LEU A 108 4.37 4.36 29.63
N PRO A 109 4.54 5.40 28.79
CA PRO A 109 5.21 6.62 29.21
C PRO A 109 4.45 7.24 30.38
N ALA A 110 5.18 7.65 31.42
CA ALA A 110 4.59 8.49 32.45
C ALA A 110 4.12 9.79 31.79
N SER A 111 2.85 10.15 31.96
CA SER A 111 2.23 11.35 31.40
C SER A 111 3.15 12.58 31.56
N THR A 112 3.83 12.95 30.49
CA THR A 112 4.55 14.21 30.37
C THR A 112 4.10 14.86 29.08
N GLY A 113 3.53 16.05 29.22
CA GLY A 113 2.83 16.76 28.16
C GLY A 113 3.64 16.95 26.89
N ILE A 114 2.87 17.12 25.80
CA ILE A 114 3.29 17.39 24.43
C ILE A 114 4.36 18.50 24.38
N PRO A 115 5.62 18.19 24.05
CA PRO A 115 6.57 19.19 23.56
C PRO A 115 6.35 19.45 22.06
N PRO A 116 6.57 20.68 21.58
CA PRO A 116 6.44 21.00 20.15
C PRO A 116 7.51 20.25 19.34
N GLY A 117 7.06 19.65 18.22
CA GLY A 117 7.88 18.77 17.38
C GLY A 117 9.11 19.44 16.78
N SER A 118 10.22 18.70 16.73
CA SER A 118 11.37 19.08 15.94
C SER A 118 11.22 18.55 14.52
N ASP A 119 10.94 19.47 13.59
CA ASP A 119 11.02 19.25 12.16
C ASP A 119 12.45 18.86 11.76
N THR A 120 12.61 17.61 11.33
CA THR A 120 13.69 17.23 10.43
C THR A 120 13.08 16.47 9.25
N GLY A 121 12.43 17.21 8.37
CA GLY A 121 11.87 16.70 7.12
C GLY A 121 11.69 17.85 6.14
N ASP A 122 12.29 17.71 4.96
CA ASP A 122 12.17 18.60 3.80
C ASP A 122 10.71 19.02 3.51
N ASP A 123 10.35 20.28 3.80
CA ASP A 123 9.02 20.92 3.65
C ASP A 123 8.47 20.97 2.20
N ARG A 124 9.11 20.28 1.25
CA ARG A 124 8.61 20.25 -0.12
C ARG A 124 7.44 19.26 -0.20
N PRO A 125 6.25 19.71 -0.65
CA PRO A 125 5.15 18.80 -0.85
C PRO A 125 5.60 17.70 -1.82
N PRO A 126 5.32 16.42 -1.50
CA PRO A 126 5.77 15.32 -2.33
C PRO A 126 5.21 15.48 -3.75
N GLU A 127 6.09 15.33 -4.73
CA GLU A 127 5.78 15.48 -6.16
C GLU A 127 4.62 14.58 -6.61
N TRP A 128 4.36 13.51 -5.87
CA TRP A 128 3.24 12.60 -6.10
C TRP A 128 2.73 12.00 -4.79
N PRO A 129 1.44 12.16 -4.47
CA PRO A 129 0.79 11.41 -3.38
C PRO A 129 0.81 9.92 -3.70
N PRO A 130 1.42 9.03 -2.89
CA PRO A 130 1.51 7.60 -3.23
C PRO A 130 0.12 6.93 -3.18
N TRP A 131 -0.62 7.02 -4.28
CA TRP A 131 -1.94 6.43 -4.49
C TRP A 131 -1.82 5.37 -5.57
N TYR A 132 -1.89 4.10 -5.17
CA TYR A 132 -1.82 2.96 -6.07
C TYR A 132 -2.40 1.71 -5.39
N PRO A 133 -2.86 0.72 -6.16
CA PRO A 133 -3.38 -0.54 -5.61
C PRO A 133 -2.27 -1.39 -4.99
N VAL A 134 -2.60 -2.10 -3.93
CA VAL A 134 -1.80 -3.17 -3.32
C VAL A 134 -2.54 -4.48 -3.53
N ILE A 135 -1.85 -5.55 -3.92
CA ILE A 135 -2.46 -6.85 -4.18
C ILE A 135 -2.22 -7.77 -2.99
N ASP A 136 -3.30 -8.32 -2.46
CA ASP A 136 -3.28 -9.44 -1.53
C ASP A 136 -3.12 -10.76 -2.30
N TYR A 137 -1.89 -11.26 -2.38
CA TYR A 137 -1.60 -12.46 -3.16
C TYR A 137 -2.06 -13.75 -2.47
N ASP A 138 -2.38 -13.74 -1.17
CA ASP A 138 -3.02 -14.89 -0.52
C ASP A 138 -4.45 -15.11 -1.06
N ARG A 139 -5.05 -14.07 -1.67
CA ARG A 139 -6.41 -14.10 -2.24
C ARG A 139 -6.45 -14.01 -3.75
N CYS A 140 -5.46 -13.35 -4.36
CA CYS A 140 -5.44 -13.12 -5.79
C CYS A 140 -5.38 -14.45 -6.57
N THR A 141 -6.39 -14.72 -7.39
CA THR A 141 -6.39 -15.88 -8.30
C THR A 141 -5.77 -15.58 -9.67
N HIS A 142 -5.14 -14.41 -9.81
CA HIS A 142 -4.58 -13.89 -11.07
C HIS A 142 -5.57 -13.90 -12.25
N CYS A 143 -6.88 -13.76 -11.97
CA CYS A 143 -7.95 -13.81 -12.97
C CYS A 143 -7.88 -12.71 -14.04
N GLY A 144 -7.14 -11.63 -13.79
CA GLY A 144 -6.91 -10.56 -14.75
C GLY A 144 -8.04 -9.55 -14.91
N GLN A 145 -9.11 -9.62 -14.10
CA GLN A 145 -10.23 -8.68 -14.19
C GLN A 145 -9.80 -7.22 -13.97
N CYS A 146 -8.86 -6.99 -13.04
CA CYS A 146 -8.28 -5.67 -12.79
C CYS A 146 -7.45 -5.13 -13.97
N LEU A 147 -6.75 -6.00 -14.72
CA LEU A 147 -6.05 -5.61 -15.95
C LEU A 147 -7.06 -5.10 -16.97
N SER A 148 -8.09 -5.90 -17.26
CA SER A 148 -9.11 -5.57 -18.26
C SER A 148 -9.90 -4.31 -17.89
N PHE A 149 -10.12 -4.09 -16.60
CA PHE A 149 -10.88 -2.96 -16.10
C PHE A 149 -10.07 -1.65 -16.05
N CYS A 150 -8.78 -1.70 -15.70
CA CYS A 150 -7.99 -0.50 -15.49
C CYS A 150 -7.67 0.23 -16.81
N LEU A 151 -8.21 1.45 -16.96
CA LEU A 151 -7.92 2.34 -18.11
C LEU A 151 -6.50 2.91 -18.11
N PHE A 152 -5.84 2.88 -16.96
CA PHE A 152 -4.57 3.58 -16.75
C PHE A 152 -3.34 2.65 -16.83
N ASN A 153 -3.52 1.38 -17.21
CA ASN A 153 -2.42 0.42 -17.36
C ASN A 153 -1.55 0.30 -16.09
N VAL A 154 -2.20 0.25 -14.93
CA VAL A 154 -1.51 0.10 -13.63
C VAL A 154 -1.02 -1.34 -13.44
N PHE A 155 -1.78 -2.31 -13.93
CA PHE A 155 -1.50 -3.73 -13.80
C PHE A 155 -0.90 -4.30 -15.08
N ASP A 156 -0.06 -5.33 -14.92
CA ASP A 156 0.44 -6.16 -16.01
C ASP A 156 0.57 -7.61 -15.52
N LYS A 157 1.12 -8.49 -16.35
CA LYS A 157 1.53 -9.84 -15.98
C LYS A 157 3.05 -9.96 -15.93
N ASP A 158 3.56 -10.68 -14.95
CA ASP A 158 4.98 -11.03 -14.86
C ASP A 158 5.34 -12.25 -15.75
N GLU A 159 6.56 -12.77 -15.58
CA GLU A 159 7.08 -13.92 -16.33
C GLU A 159 6.33 -15.23 -16.03
N GLN A 160 5.73 -15.32 -14.84
CA GLN A 160 4.90 -16.44 -14.39
C GLN A 160 3.44 -16.28 -14.84
N ASN A 161 3.12 -15.21 -15.57
CA ASN A 161 1.79 -14.83 -16.03
C ASN A 161 0.85 -14.46 -14.88
N ASP A 162 1.42 -14.10 -13.74
CA ASP A 162 0.76 -13.62 -12.54
C ASP A 162 0.54 -12.11 -12.61
N VAL A 163 -0.65 -11.68 -12.18
CA VAL A 163 -1.03 -10.28 -12.13
C VAL A 163 -0.18 -9.50 -11.12
N VAL A 164 0.47 -8.43 -11.57
CA VAL A 164 1.30 -7.53 -10.74
C VAL A 164 0.92 -6.06 -10.94
N VAL A 165 1.31 -5.20 -9.99
CA VAL A 165 1.22 -3.73 -10.12
C VAL A 165 2.48 -3.22 -10.80
N ALA A 166 2.45 -3.10 -12.14
CA ALA A 166 3.62 -2.76 -12.95
C ALA A 166 3.88 -1.25 -13.05
N ALA A 167 2.83 -0.42 -13.02
CA ALA A 167 2.94 1.03 -13.15
C ALA A 167 2.10 1.75 -12.08
N PRO A 168 2.50 1.70 -10.80
CA PRO A 168 1.73 2.27 -9.68
C PRO A 168 1.42 3.76 -9.88
N ARG A 169 2.37 4.54 -10.42
CA ARG A 169 2.23 5.98 -10.70
C ARG A 169 1.21 6.33 -11.78
N ASN A 170 0.80 5.37 -12.60
CA ASN A 170 -0.26 5.62 -13.57
C ASN A 170 -1.64 5.61 -12.93
N CYS A 171 -1.78 5.17 -11.68
CA CYS A 171 -3.08 5.10 -11.03
C CYS A 171 -3.69 6.49 -10.93
N LYS A 172 -4.95 6.63 -11.35
CA LYS A 172 -5.68 7.87 -11.18
C LYS A 172 -5.93 8.10 -9.69
N ASP A 173 -5.46 9.23 -9.19
CA ASP A 173 -5.68 9.66 -7.80
C ASP A 173 -7.13 9.47 -7.36
N ASN A 174 -7.31 8.92 -6.16
CA ASN A 174 -8.60 8.65 -5.52
C ASN A 174 -9.54 7.71 -6.30
N CYS A 175 -9.02 6.90 -7.22
CA CYS A 175 -9.78 5.89 -7.95
C CYS A 175 -9.53 4.46 -7.42
N PRO A 176 -10.41 3.91 -6.55
CA PRO A 176 -10.32 2.52 -6.09
C PRO A 176 -11.16 1.54 -6.93
N ALA A 177 -11.50 1.90 -8.17
CA ALA A 177 -12.54 1.21 -8.94
C ALA A 177 -12.18 -0.26 -9.26
N CYS A 178 -10.89 -0.58 -9.46
CA CYS A 178 -10.44 -1.95 -9.65
C CYS A 178 -10.60 -2.83 -8.40
N ALA A 179 -10.63 -2.24 -7.20
CA ALA A 179 -10.90 -2.98 -5.96
C ALA A 179 -12.36 -3.43 -5.86
N ARG A 180 -13.29 -2.56 -6.31
CA ARG A 180 -14.75 -2.83 -6.27
C ARG A 180 -15.20 -3.94 -7.21
N ILE A 181 -14.38 -4.31 -8.19
CA ILE A 181 -14.69 -5.33 -9.20
C ILE A 181 -13.84 -6.59 -9.05
N CYS A 182 -12.95 -6.64 -8.05
CA CYS A 182 -12.13 -7.82 -7.79
C CYS A 182 -13.01 -8.89 -7.12
N PRO A 183 -13.27 -10.04 -7.75
CA PRO A 183 -14.14 -11.07 -7.17
C PRO A 183 -13.54 -11.69 -5.91
N GLU A 184 -12.22 -11.65 -5.74
CA GLU A 184 -11.55 -12.18 -4.54
C GLU A 184 -11.30 -11.12 -3.48
N VAL A 185 -11.74 -9.87 -3.72
CA VAL A 185 -11.51 -8.73 -2.81
C VAL A 185 -10.02 -8.54 -2.51
N ALA A 186 -9.15 -8.92 -3.46
CA ALA A 186 -7.70 -8.97 -3.29
C ALA A 186 -7.00 -7.63 -3.54
N ILE A 187 -7.65 -6.67 -4.20
CA ILE A 187 -7.05 -5.37 -4.51
C ILE A 187 -7.42 -4.38 -3.41
N MET A 188 -6.40 -3.75 -2.82
CA MET A 188 -6.54 -2.79 -1.71
C MET A 188 -5.99 -1.41 -2.10
N PHE A 189 -6.53 -0.37 -1.47
CA PHE A 189 -6.03 1.00 -1.51
C PHE A 189 -5.88 1.48 -0.06
N PRO A 190 -4.70 1.39 0.55
CA PRO A 190 -4.51 1.60 2.00
C PRO A 190 -4.99 2.97 2.52
N LYS A 191 -5.13 3.94 1.61
CA LYS A 191 -5.47 5.34 1.88
C LYS A 191 -6.96 5.66 1.72
N THR A 192 -7.80 4.70 1.35
CA THR A 192 -9.25 4.91 1.36
C THR A 192 -9.83 4.65 2.75
N ASP A 193 -11.04 5.15 3.01
CA ASP A 193 -11.77 4.87 4.26
C ASP A 193 -12.75 3.70 4.12
N SER A 194 -12.97 3.21 2.90
CA SER A 194 -13.91 2.12 2.65
C SER A 194 -13.30 0.75 3.00
N ALA A 195 -13.78 0.11 4.06
CA ALA A 195 -13.51 -1.30 4.33
C ALA A 195 -14.26 -2.21 3.33
N PRO A 196 -13.68 -3.36 2.92
CA PRO A 196 -12.30 -3.83 3.22
C PRO A 196 -11.25 -3.32 2.21
N ILE A 197 -11.60 -2.38 1.31
CA ILE A 197 -10.69 -1.87 0.27
C ILE A 197 -9.47 -1.18 0.89
N ASN A 198 -9.64 -0.53 2.04
CA ASN A 198 -8.55 0.08 2.81
C ASN A 198 -7.53 -0.92 3.40
N GLY A 199 -7.78 -2.22 3.26
CA GLY A 199 -6.97 -3.27 3.86
C GLY A 199 -7.49 -3.76 5.21
N ASP A 200 -8.66 -3.31 5.65
CA ASP A 200 -9.34 -3.87 6.81
C ASP A 200 -9.77 -5.33 6.56
N GLU A 201 -10.06 -6.04 7.65
CA GLU A 201 -10.52 -7.42 7.65
C GLU A 201 -11.84 -7.56 6.89
N ILE A 202 -11.97 -8.68 6.18
CA ILE A 202 -13.18 -9.00 5.43
C ILE A 202 -14.16 -9.68 6.38
N GLN A 203 -15.15 -8.93 6.87
CA GLN A 203 -16.13 -9.45 7.83
C GLN A 203 -17.10 -10.47 7.21
N ASP A 204 -17.51 -10.26 5.95
CA ASP A 204 -18.44 -11.16 5.23
C ASP A 204 -17.95 -11.39 3.80
N GLU A 205 -17.26 -12.51 3.58
CA GLU A 205 -16.70 -12.85 2.27
C GLU A 205 -17.76 -13.04 1.18
N LEU A 206 -18.94 -13.57 1.52
CA LEU A 206 -20.00 -13.84 0.54
C LEU A 206 -20.62 -12.54 0.06
N LEU A 207 -20.89 -11.63 0.99
CA LEU A 207 -21.41 -10.31 0.68
C LEU A 207 -20.44 -9.50 -0.19
N GLU A 208 -19.15 -9.49 0.14
CA GLU A 208 -18.16 -8.75 -0.65
C GLU A 208 -17.98 -9.33 -2.06
N ARG A 209 -18.04 -10.66 -2.19
CA ARG A 209 -18.07 -11.33 -3.50
C ARG A 209 -19.31 -10.95 -4.32
N GLU A 210 -20.49 -10.94 -3.70
CA GLU A 210 -21.74 -10.55 -4.37
C GLU A 210 -21.68 -9.09 -4.85
N LYS A 211 -21.23 -8.16 -3.99
CA LYS A 211 -21.01 -6.75 -4.35
C LYS A 211 -20.08 -6.61 -5.55
N ALA A 212 -18.97 -7.35 -5.57
CA ALA A 212 -18.01 -7.30 -6.66
C ALA A 212 -18.60 -7.79 -8.00
N LEU A 213 -19.40 -8.86 -7.96
CA LEU A 213 -20.11 -9.37 -9.14
C LEU A 213 -21.11 -8.35 -9.69
N ILE A 214 -21.91 -7.72 -8.83
CA ILE A 214 -22.87 -6.69 -9.22
C ILE A 214 -22.15 -5.50 -9.85
N ALA A 215 -21.06 -5.02 -9.22
CA ALA A 215 -20.27 -3.91 -9.73
C ALA A 215 -19.68 -4.25 -11.12
N LEU A 216 -19.17 -5.48 -11.29
CA LEU A 216 -18.65 -5.94 -12.57
C LEU A 216 -19.73 -5.96 -13.66
N GLN A 217 -20.92 -6.48 -13.36
CA GLN A 217 -22.05 -6.49 -14.31
C GLN A 217 -22.47 -5.09 -14.74
N GLN A 218 -22.55 -4.15 -13.78
CA GLN A 218 -22.90 -2.75 -14.06
C GLN A 218 -21.85 -2.04 -14.92
N SER A 219 -20.57 -2.37 -14.74
CA SER A 219 -19.49 -1.79 -15.54
C SER A 219 -19.38 -2.36 -16.96
N SER A 220 -19.94 -3.54 -17.19
CA SER A 220 -19.77 -4.32 -18.43
C SER A 220 -20.78 -3.99 -19.52
N GLY A 221 -21.39 -2.78 -19.52
CA GLY A 221 -22.33 -2.34 -20.55
C GLY A 221 -21.85 -2.76 -21.95
N ALA A 222 -22.73 -3.46 -22.69
CA ALA A 222 -22.48 -4.53 -23.68
C ALA A 222 -21.39 -4.34 -24.76
N ASN A 223 -20.73 -3.19 -24.87
CA ASN A 223 -19.67 -2.88 -25.82
C ASN A 223 -18.36 -2.38 -25.19
N LEU A 224 -18.32 -2.01 -23.90
CA LEU A 224 -17.13 -1.46 -23.26
C LEU A 224 -16.11 -2.53 -22.86
N HIS A 225 -16.55 -3.63 -22.23
CA HIS A 225 -15.65 -4.70 -21.79
C HIS A 225 -14.89 -5.36 -22.96
N ALA A 226 -15.57 -5.54 -24.10
CA ALA A 226 -14.95 -6.03 -25.34
C ALA A 226 -13.88 -5.06 -25.87
N PHE A 227 -14.16 -3.75 -25.86
CA PHE A 227 -13.21 -2.72 -26.27
C PHE A 227 -11.98 -2.64 -25.34
N LEU A 228 -12.18 -2.71 -24.03
CA LEU A 228 -11.10 -2.72 -23.03
C LEU A 228 -10.24 -3.97 -23.11
N SER A 229 -10.85 -5.14 -23.26
CA SER A 229 -10.14 -6.41 -23.45
C SER A 229 -9.31 -6.44 -24.74
N ASN A 230 -9.79 -5.74 -25.79
CA ASN A 230 -9.03 -5.58 -27.03
C ASN A 230 -7.86 -4.59 -26.88
N ARG A 231 -8.01 -3.57 -26.02
CA ARG A 231 -6.94 -2.61 -25.70
C ARG A 231 -5.75 -3.32 -25.04
N ASN A 232 -5.99 -4.20 -24.08
CA ASN A 232 -4.92 -4.93 -23.40
C ASN A 232 -4.21 -5.94 -24.30
N ARG A 233 -4.95 -6.65 -25.16
CA ARG A 233 -4.35 -7.52 -26.20
C ARG A 233 -3.46 -6.74 -27.17
N ASN A 234 -3.76 -5.46 -27.38
CA ASN A 234 -2.97 -4.55 -28.21
C ASN A 234 -2.00 -3.67 -27.41
N ALA A 235 -1.93 -3.78 -26.08
CA ALA A 235 -1.07 -2.93 -25.25
C ALA A 235 0.43 -3.18 -25.49
N GLY A 236 0.79 -4.33 -26.08
CA GLY A 236 2.14 -4.59 -26.61
C GLY A 236 2.47 -3.81 -27.91
N LYS A 237 1.50 -3.13 -28.52
CA LYS A 237 1.67 -2.22 -29.65
C LYS A 237 1.32 -0.81 -29.17
N GLY A 238 2.35 -0.07 -28.74
CA GLY A 238 2.16 1.31 -28.29
C GLY A 238 1.26 2.12 -29.23
N LEU A 239 0.36 2.92 -28.66
CA LEU A 239 -0.61 3.76 -29.40
C LEU A 239 0.07 4.75 -30.37
N LEU A 240 1.33 5.06 -30.12
CA LEU A 240 2.15 5.91 -30.97
C LEU A 240 2.97 5.05 -31.94
N LYS A 241 2.90 5.39 -33.23
CA LYS A 241 3.87 4.88 -34.20
C LYS A 241 5.30 5.19 -33.71
N PRO A 242 6.30 4.33 -33.96
CA PRO A 242 7.67 4.53 -33.48
C PRO A 242 8.23 5.93 -33.78
N GLU A 243 7.88 6.52 -34.94
CA GLU A 243 8.34 7.86 -35.31
C GLU A 243 7.67 8.97 -34.46
N ALA A 244 6.41 8.79 -34.07
CA ALA A 244 5.68 9.71 -33.19
C ALA A 244 6.18 9.59 -31.74
N ARG A 245 6.49 8.37 -31.29
CA ARG A 245 7.09 8.12 -29.97
C ARG A 245 8.49 8.75 -29.86
N LYS A 246 9.31 8.62 -30.90
CA LYS A 246 10.65 9.23 -30.98
C LYS A 246 10.62 10.76 -30.98
N ARG A 247 9.61 11.37 -31.63
CA ARG A 247 9.38 12.82 -31.61
C ARG A 247 8.99 13.37 -30.23
N ILE A 248 8.23 12.60 -29.45
CA ILE A 248 7.68 13.06 -28.17
C ILE A 248 8.63 12.76 -27.00
N PHE A 249 9.33 11.62 -27.02
CA PHE A 249 10.09 11.14 -25.86
C PHE A 249 11.61 11.06 -26.08
N GLY A 250 12.11 11.26 -27.31
CA GLY A 250 13.53 11.10 -27.65
C GLY A 250 14.02 9.64 -27.48
N ASP A 251 15.23 9.33 -27.96
CA ASP A 251 15.83 8.00 -27.77
C ASP A 251 16.26 7.85 -26.29
N ARG A 252 15.45 7.14 -25.50
CA ARG A 252 15.84 6.52 -24.23
C ARG A 252 15.47 5.04 -24.25
#